data_AF-A0A8B2NTB0-F1
#
_entry.id   AF-A0A8B2NTB0-F1
#
_cell.length_a   1.000
_cell.length_b   1.000
_cell.length_c   1.000
_cell.angle_alpha   90.00
_cell.angle_beta   90.00
_cell.angle_gamma   90.00
#
_symmetry.space_group_name_H-M   'P 1'
#
loop_
_entity.id
_entity.type
_entity.pdbx_description
1 polymer ?
#
loop_
_entity_poly.entity_id
_entity_poly.type
_entity_poly.pdbx_seq_one_letter_code
_entity_poly.pdbx_strand_id
1 'polypeptide(L)'
;MENLDSTIISTALPTISADIGSDPIRLKLALTAYLLSLATFIPISGWAADRFGARLVFRCAIAIFVVGSVMCSASSSLAEFVVARIVQGAGGAMMTPVGRLVLLRATEKSKLLDAMAWFTTPALLGPMMGPPVGGFIATYFDWRWIFWINVPVGIIGITLVTLFIEEVRAEERPPLDVVGFVLSGVGLSGLVFGLSVLGQGMLPLPIALGMVAVGLVSGGLYLWHARRVVHPLLDLDLFRTPTFFTATVGGSLFRIGVGSIPFLLPLTLQLGLGMTAFASGSLVFLSAAGALLMKMSAKPIVARFGFRTTLIVNGVIASGCIAAMASFVSQPGPIAMASILLVGGFFRSLQFTCINALAYADVSSQRMSRATSLSSVAQQVSLALGVAVGAFVVEIQRASRGGHEILASDFVPAFLTVAAIAVSGLVLYLHLPRDAGAEVSGATVRATRTPVASA
;
A
#
# COMPACT_ATOMS: atom_id res chain seq x y z
N MET A 1 -3.92 13.96 0.58
CA MET A 1 -2.78 14.41 1.40
C MET A 1 -1.80 13.27 1.69
N GLU A 2 -2.17 12.20 2.39
CA GLU A 2 -1.24 11.10 2.77
C GLU A 2 -0.32 10.58 1.64
N ASN A 3 -0.89 10.13 0.49
CA ASN A 3 -0.11 9.59 -0.63
C ASN A 3 0.65 10.67 -1.44
N LEU A 4 0.20 11.92 -1.38
CA LEU A 4 0.90 13.04 -2.01
C LEU A 4 2.14 13.39 -1.19
N ASP A 5 1.96 13.52 0.13
CA ASP A 5 3.00 13.85 1.10
C ASP A 5 4.15 12.84 1.13
N SER A 6 3.85 11.54 0.99
CA SER A 6 4.88 10.50 0.91
C SER A 6 5.78 10.57 -0.32
N THR A 7 5.33 11.24 -1.39
CA THR A 7 6.03 11.28 -2.69
C THR A 7 6.58 12.66 -3.04
N ILE A 8 5.94 13.73 -2.59
CA ILE A 8 6.36 15.11 -2.84
C ILE A 8 7.71 15.44 -2.17
N ILE A 9 7.94 14.92 -0.96
CA ILE A 9 9.13 15.24 -0.15
C ILE A 9 10.41 14.69 -0.77
N SER A 10 10.36 13.52 -1.42
CA SER A 10 11.56 12.93 -2.03
C SER A 10 12.16 13.82 -3.11
N THR A 11 11.33 14.59 -3.81
CA THR A 11 11.79 15.55 -4.83
C THR A 11 12.32 16.86 -4.27
N ALA A 12 11.81 17.30 -3.12
CA ALA A 12 12.24 18.54 -2.46
C ALA A 12 13.40 18.34 -1.48
N LEU A 13 13.82 17.09 -1.25
CA LEU A 13 14.81 16.73 -0.24
C LEU A 13 16.13 17.54 -0.31
N PRO A 14 16.72 17.80 -1.50
CA PRO A 14 17.93 18.63 -1.59
C PRO A 14 17.71 20.06 -1.09
N THR A 15 16.57 20.66 -1.40
CA THR A 15 16.21 22.02 -0.97
C THR A 15 15.99 22.08 0.54
N ILE A 16 15.27 21.10 1.10
CA ILE A 16 15.06 20.97 2.56
C ILE A 16 16.40 20.80 3.28
N SER A 17 17.32 20.03 2.68
CA SER A 17 18.67 19.80 3.20
C SER A 17 19.51 21.06 3.26
N ALA A 18 19.50 21.85 2.20
CA ALA A 18 20.22 23.11 2.16
C ALA A 18 19.70 24.10 3.22
N ASP A 19 18.38 24.18 3.42
CA ASP A 19 17.75 25.11 4.38
C ASP A 19 17.97 24.69 5.85
N ILE A 20 17.80 23.41 6.17
CA ILE A 20 17.99 22.89 7.54
C ILE A 20 19.48 22.75 7.90
N GLY A 21 20.39 22.90 6.92
CA GLY A 21 21.83 22.74 7.14
C GLY A 21 22.23 21.31 7.51
N SER A 22 21.46 20.31 7.06
CA SER A 22 21.71 18.90 7.36
C SER A 22 21.96 18.11 6.10
N ASP A 23 22.84 17.12 6.16
CA ASP A 23 23.17 16.29 5.01
C ASP A 23 21.91 15.59 4.42
N PRO A 24 21.72 15.56 3.09
CA PRO A 24 20.53 14.94 2.47
C PRO A 24 20.33 13.48 2.87
N ILE A 25 21.42 12.74 3.13
CA ILE A 25 21.39 11.34 3.58
C ILE A 25 20.78 11.28 4.99
N ARG A 26 21.14 12.22 5.87
CA ARG A 26 20.55 12.31 7.21
C ARG A 26 19.07 12.71 7.14
N LEU A 27 18.67 13.52 6.16
CA LEU A 27 17.27 13.88 5.94
C LEU A 27 16.40 12.71 5.45
N LYS A 28 16.98 11.69 4.82
CA LYS A 28 16.26 10.44 4.54
C LYS A 28 15.73 9.78 5.81
N LEU A 29 16.35 10.01 6.98
CA LEU A 29 15.84 9.56 8.27
C LEU A 29 14.42 10.06 8.55
N ALA A 30 14.06 11.26 8.08
CA ALA A 30 12.73 11.84 8.28
C ALA A 30 11.65 11.16 7.40
N LEU A 31 12.01 10.76 6.17
CA LEU A 31 11.15 9.92 5.33
C LEU A 31 10.95 8.54 5.97
N THR A 32 12.05 7.97 6.46
CA THR A 32 12.06 6.72 7.21
C THR A 32 11.16 6.76 8.45
N ALA A 33 11.30 7.79 9.29
CA ALA A 33 10.56 7.90 10.54
C ALA A 33 9.04 7.95 10.32
N TYR A 34 8.61 8.60 9.24
CA TYR A 34 7.21 8.58 8.80
C TYR A 34 6.74 7.17 8.45
N LEU A 35 7.48 6.43 7.61
CA LEU A 35 7.12 5.05 7.24
C LEU A 35 7.13 4.10 8.44
N LEU A 36 8.07 4.29 9.37
CA LEU A 36 8.16 3.54 10.62
C LEU A 36 6.92 3.80 11.48
N SER A 37 6.54 5.06 11.64
CA SER A 37 5.33 5.46 12.36
C SER A 37 4.08 4.86 11.73
N LEU A 38 3.95 4.88 10.39
CA LEU A 38 2.87 4.18 9.69
C LEU A 38 2.84 2.69 10.06
N ALA A 39 3.96 1.99 9.91
CA ALA A 39 4.04 0.55 10.19
C ALA A 39 3.67 0.22 11.66
N THR A 40 4.05 1.07 12.61
CA THR A 40 3.77 0.89 14.04
C THR A 40 2.30 1.16 14.41
N PHE A 41 1.68 2.20 13.84
CA PHE A 41 0.34 2.64 14.26
C PHE A 41 -0.80 2.08 13.39
N ILE A 42 -0.53 1.44 12.25
CA ILE A 42 -1.58 0.79 11.43
C ILE A 42 -2.34 -0.30 12.23
N PRO A 43 -1.70 -1.21 12.99
CA PRO A 43 -2.39 -2.26 13.73
C PRO A 43 -3.45 -1.76 14.72
N ILE A 44 -3.22 -0.60 15.36
CA ILE A 44 -4.13 -0.05 16.38
C ILE A 44 -5.35 0.65 15.76
N SER A 45 -5.33 0.95 14.46
CA SER A 45 -6.38 1.72 13.78
C SER A 45 -7.79 1.13 13.94
N GLY A 46 -7.94 -0.19 13.82
CA GLY A 46 -9.23 -0.85 14.01
C GLY A 46 -9.72 -0.82 15.45
N TRP A 47 -8.85 -1.18 16.41
CA TRP A 47 -9.21 -1.11 17.83
C TRP A 47 -9.65 0.30 18.22
N ALA A 48 -8.92 1.33 17.78
CA ALA A 48 -9.26 2.71 18.04
C ALA A 48 -10.63 3.07 17.45
N ALA A 49 -10.89 2.67 16.20
CA ALA A 49 -12.16 2.96 15.53
C ALA A 49 -13.37 2.26 16.19
N ASP A 50 -13.20 1.06 16.74
CA ASP A 50 -14.27 0.38 17.48
C ASP A 50 -14.50 1.01 18.86
N ARG A 51 -13.42 1.34 19.58
CA ARG A 51 -13.49 1.88 20.94
C ARG A 51 -14.01 3.32 20.99
N PHE A 52 -13.50 4.19 20.13
CA PHE A 52 -13.79 5.63 20.14
C PHE A 52 -14.78 6.06 19.05
N GLY A 53 -15.11 5.17 18.11
CA GLY A 53 -15.97 5.45 16.97
C GLY A 53 -15.19 5.90 15.73
N ALA A 54 -15.56 5.37 14.57
CA ALA A 54 -14.82 5.60 13.32
C ALA A 54 -14.80 7.08 12.87
N ARG A 55 -15.90 7.82 13.08
CA ARG A 55 -15.98 9.27 12.81
C ARG A 55 -14.92 10.04 13.61
N LEU A 56 -14.89 9.84 14.92
CA LEU A 56 -13.98 10.57 15.81
C LEU A 56 -12.53 10.24 15.49
N VAL A 57 -12.20 8.96 15.34
CA VAL A 57 -10.83 8.53 15.02
C VAL A 57 -10.38 9.07 13.68
N PHE A 58 -11.24 9.07 12.65
CA PHE A 58 -10.86 9.61 11.34
C PHE A 58 -10.62 11.13 11.39
N ARG A 59 -11.44 11.89 12.14
CA ARG A 59 -11.21 13.33 12.38
C ARG A 59 -9.90 13.58 13.12
N CYS A 60 -9.66 12.83 14.20
CA CYS A 60 -8.42 12.95 14.96
C CYS A 60 -7.20 12.57 14.11
N ALA A 61 -7.29 11.54 13.27
CA ALA A 61 -6.23 11.14 12.36
C ALA A 61 -5.86 12.28 11.38
N ILE A 62 -6.87 12.93 10.77
CA ILE A 62 -6.67 14.09 9.90
C ILE A 62 -6.06 15.25 10.69
N ALA A 63 -6.57 15.55 11.88
CA ALA A 63 -6.05 16.64 12.73
C ALA A 63 -4.59 16.40 13.14
N ILE A 64 -4.24 15.19 13.59
CA ILE A 64 -2.87 14.80 13.94
C ILE A 64 -1.95 14.90 12.71
N PHE A 65 -2.43 14.47 11.54
CA PHE A 65 -1.67 14.61 10.30
C PHE A 65 -1.40 16.08 9.95
N VAL A 66 -2.41 16.95 10.07
CA VAL A 66 -2.27 18.40 9.82
C VAL A 66 -1.33 19.05 10.81
N VAL A 67 -1.45 18.74 12.11
CA VAL A 67 -0.55 19.24 13.15
C VAL A 67 0.89 18.80 12.87
N GLY A 68 1.11 17.52 12.56
CA GLY A 68 2.42 17.01 12.15
C GLY A 68 2.95 17.72 10.89
N SER A 69 2.09 18.05 9.93
CA SER A 69 2.46 18.82 8.74
C SER A 69 2.89 20.25 9.09
N VAL A 70 2.15 20.94 9.95
CA VAL A 70 2.52 22.29 10.44
C VAL A 70 3.84 22.23 11.19
N MET A 71 4.05 21.23 12.04
CA MET A 71 5.32 21.01 12.74
C MET A 71 6.48 20.78 11.74
N CYS A 72 6.25 20.07 10.62
CA CYS A 72 7.24 19.90 9.57
C CYS A 72 7.58 21.23 8.87
N SER A 73 6.59 22.10 8.64
CA SER A 73 6.83 23.42 8.06
C SER A 73 7.59 24.36 9.02
N ALA A 74 7.39 24.19 10.32
CA ALA A 74 8.01 25.00 11.36
C ALA A 74 9.40 24.49 11.78
N SER A 75 9.82 23.30 11.31
CA SER A 75 11.08 22.71 11.75
C SER A 75 12.28 23.51 11.25
N SER A 76 13.23 23.71 12.15
CA SER A 76 14.51 24.37 11.90
C SER A 76 15.71 23.44 12.04
N SER A 77 15.48 22.23 12.57
CA SER A 77 16.50 21.19 12.74
C SER A 77 16.02 19.83 12.28
N LEU A 78 16.96 18.92 11.98
CA LEU A 78 16.65 17.54 11.60
C LEU A 78 15.87 16.80 12.68
N ALA A 79 16.20 17.01 13.96
CA ALA A 79 15.54 16.33 15.07
C ALA A 79 14.06 16.76 15.18
N GLU A 80 13.77 18.06 15.10
CA GLU A 80 12.41 18.59 15.05
C GLU A 80 11.64 18.02 13.86
N PHE A 81 12.27 18.00 12.68
CA PHE A 81 11.66 17.47 11.47
C PHE A 81 11.34 15.98 11.61
N VAL A 82 12.23 15.18 12.19
CA VAL A 82 11.99 13.76 12.45
C VAL A 82 10.82 13.55 13.41
N VAL A 83 10.76 14.30 14.52
CA VAL A 83 9.64 14.21 15.48
C VAL A 83 8.32 14.60 14.82
N ALA A 84 8.32 15.69 14.04
CA ALA A 84 7.15 16.13 13.28
C ALA A 84 6.66 15.05 12.30
N ARG A 85 7.59 14.35 11.63
CA ARG A 85 7.28 13.22 10.72
C ARG A 85 6.72 12.01 11.44
N ILE A 86 7.16 11.72 12.66
CA ILE A 86 6.58 10.65 13.50
C ILE A 86 5.12 10.98 13.83
N VAL A 87 4.85 12.22 14.28
CA VAL A 87 3.48 12.70 14.59
C VAL A 87 2.61 12.63 13.33
N GLN A 88 3.10 13.14 12.20
CA GLN A 88 2.38 13.10 10.93
C GLN A 88 2.10 11.65 10.48
N GLY A 89 3.07 10.75 10.64
CA GLY A 89 2.92 9.32 10.35
C GLY A 89 1.89 8.65 11.26
N ALA A 90 1.80 9.01 12.53
CA ALA A 90 0.81 8.45 13.45
C ALA A 90 -0.62 8.81 13.02
N GLY A 91 -0.82 10.05 12.53
CA GLY A 91 -2.08 10.47 11.90
C GLY A 91 -2.36 9.70 10.60
N GLY A 92 -1.37 9.64 9.71
CA GLY A 92 -1.47 8.95 8.41
C GLY A 92 -1.81 7.46 8.55
N ALA A 93 -1.26 6.81 9.58
CA ALA A 93 -1.44 5.39 9.85
C ALA A 93 -2.90 4.98 10.04
N MET A 94 -3.74 5.92 10.50
CA MET A 94 -5.16 5.69 10.76
C MET A 94 -6.04 6.21 9.61
N MET A 95 -5.57 7.13 8.78
CA MET A 95 -6.40 7.75 7.73
C MET A 95 -6.90 6.73 6.70
N THR A 96 -5.99 6.00 6.04
CA THR A 96 -6.37 5.01 5.04
C THR A 96 -7.21 3.86 5.60
N PRO A 97 -6.83 3.17 6.70
CA PRO A 97 -7.62 2.05 7.21
C PRO A 97 -8.97 2.51 7.80
N VAL A 98 -9.02 3.59 8.59
CA VAL A 98 -10.28 4.05 9.18
C VAL A 98 -11.19 4.65 8.11
N GLY A 99 -10.64 5.39 7.13
CA GLY A 99 -11.40 5.87 5.98
C GLY A 99 -12.01 4.73 5.16
N ARG A 100 -11.25 3.65 4.95
CA ARG A 100 -11.77 2.44 4.30
C ARG A 100 -12.86 1.77 5.14
N LEU A 101 -12.66 1.65 6.45
CA LEU A 101 -13.65 1.09 7.38
C LEU A 101 -14.98 1.85 7.35
N VAL A 102 -14.93 3.20 7.36
CA VAL A 102 -16.12 4.06 7.26
C VAL A 102 -16.86 3.78 5.95
N LEU A 103 -16.14 3.73 4.83
CA LEU A 103 -16.73 3.44 3.54
C LEU A 103 -17.39 2.05 3.50
N LEU A 104 -16.69 1.04 4.03
CA LEU A 104 -17.18 -0.34 4.10
C LEU A 104 -18.44 -0.48 4.96
N ARG A 105 -18.58 0.32 6.03
CA ARG A 105 -19.78 0.33 6.89
C ARG A 105 -20.95 1.11 6.27
N ALA A 106 -20.67 2.15 5.50
CA ALA A 106 -21.70 3.01 4.89
C ALA A 106 -22.21 2.49 3.53
N THR A 107 -21.55 1.50 2.94
CA THR A 107 -21.84 1.03 1.58
C THR A 107 -22.46 -0.36 1.60
N GLU A 108 -23.59 -0.52 0.91
CA GLU A 108 -24.19 -1.83 0.65
C GLU A 108 -23.23 -2.75 -0.11
N LYS A 109 -23.26 -4.05 0.20
CA LYS A 109 -22.35 -5.05 -0.42
C LYS A 109 -22.30 -4.97 -1.95
N SER A 110 -23.45 -4.80 -2.60
CA SER A 110 -23.59 -4.71 -4.06
C SER A 110 -22.91 -3.49 -4.70
N LYS A 111 -22.60 -2.46 -3.90
CA LYS A 111 -21.93 -1.22 -4.33
C LYS A 111 -20.48 -1.16 -3.86
N LEU A 112 -19.98 -2.16 -3.12
CA LEU A 112 -18.62 -2.15 -2.56
C LEU A 112 -17.54 -2.06 -3.62
N LEU A 113 -17.70 -2.72 -4.78
CA LEU A 113 -16.74 -2.65 -5.87
C LEU A 113 -16.58 -1.21 -6.38
N ASP A 114 -17.70 -0.53 -6.63
CA ASP A 114 -17.73 0.86 -7.11
C ASP A 114 -17.17 1.80 -6.05
N ALA A 115 -17.59 1.63 -4.79
CA ALA A 115 -17.09 2.41 -3.67
C ALA A 115 -15.57 2.28 -3.50
N MET A 116 -15.01 1.06 -3.57
CA MET A 116 -13.56 0.84 -3.50
C MET A 116 -12.82 1.44 -4.69
N ALA A 117 -13.41 1.41 -5.89
CA ALA A 117 -12.85 2.05 -7.07
C ALA A 117 -12.75 3.58 -6.85
N TRP A 118 -13.81 4.22 -6.37
CA TRP A 118 -13.81 5.65 -6.04
C TRP A 118 -12.85 6.00 -4.91
N PHE A 119 -12.81 5.19 -3.84
CA PHE A 119 -11.91 5.40 -2.71
C PHE A 119 -10.44 5.44 -3.10
N THR A 120 -10.05 4.55 -4.02
CA THR A 120 -8.65 4.42 -4.45
C THR A 120 -8.26 5.43 -5.52
N THR A 121 -9.21 6.11 -6.16
CA THR A 121 -8.93 7.04 -7.25
C THR A 121 -8.14 8.28 -6.79
N PRO A 122 -8.53 9.01 -5.73
CA PRO A 122 -7.72 10.10 -5.19
C PRO A 122 -6.34 9.65 -4.68
N ALA A 123 -6.24 8.42 -4.18
CA ALA A 123 -4.97 7.87 -3.71
C ALA A 123 -3.96 7.67 -4.85
N LEU A 124 -4.43 7.37 -6.07
CA LEU A 124 -3.57 7.25 -7.25
C LEU A 124 -3.02 8.61 -7.73
N LEU A 125 -3.78 9.69 -7.55
CA LEU A 125 -3.34 11.03 -7.92
C LEU A 125 -2.16 11.52 -7.07
N GLY A 126 -2.05 11.07 -5.81
CA GLY A 126 -0.97 11.47 -4.91
C GLY A 126 0.42 11.24 -5.51
N PRO A 127 0.82 9.98 -5.79
CA PRO A 127 2.13 9.68 -6.38
C PRO A 127 2.33 10.26 -7.78
N MET A 128 1.25 10.45 -8.55
CA MET A 128 1.31 11.06 -9.88
C MET A 128 1.64 12.56 -9.80
N MET A 129 1.00 13.27 -8.88
CA MET A 129 1.15 14.71 -8.72
C MET A 129 2.32 15.09 -7.80
N GLY A 130 2.78 14.18 -6.94
CA GLY A 130 3.84 14.44 -5.97
C GLY A 130 5.11 15.02 -6.58
N PRO A 131 5.81 14.32 -7.48
CA PRO A 131 7.05 14.82 -8.05
C PRO A 131 6.92 16.15 -8.82
N PRO A 132 5.92 16.35 -9.72
CA PRO A 132 5.75 17.62 -10.39
C PRO A 132 5.42 18.78 -9.44
N VAL A 133 4.51 18.57 -8.48
CA VAL A 133 4.10 19.61 -7.53
C VAL A 133 5.24 19.93 -6.55
N GLY A 134 5.96 18.91 -6.09
CA GLY A 134 7.10 19.08 -5.18
C GLY A 134 8.26 19.81 -5.82
N GLY A 135 8.63 19.44 -7.05
CA GLY A 135 9.63 20.16 -7.83
C GLY A 135 9.23 21.60 -8.11
N PHE A 136 7.97 21.86 -8.50
CA PHE A 136 7.45 23.20 -8.73
C PHE A 136 7.53 24.07 -7.47
N ILE A 137 7.05 23.56 -6.33
CA ILE A 137 7.09 24.30 -5.06
C ILE A 137 8.54 24.54 -4.63
N ALA A 138 9.39 23.52 -4.65
CA ALA A 138 10.78 23.65 -4.20
C ALA A 138 11.64 24.55 -5.10
N THR A 139 11.23 24.79 -6.35
CA THR A 139 11.96 25.65 -7.30
C THR A 139 11.50 27.11 -7.23
N TYR A 140 10.19 27.35 -7.12
CA TYR A 140 9.62 28.70 -7.24
C TYR A 140 9.10 29.29 -5.92
N PHE A 141 8.94 28.46 -4.89
CA PHE A 141 8.41 28.83 -3.58
C PHE A 141 9.29 28.25 -2.46
N ASP A 142 8.95 28.57 -1.21
CA ASP A 142 9.58 27.94 -0.04
C ASP A 142 9.11 26.48 0.09
N TRP A 143 10.04 25.55 0.35
CA TRP A 143 9.73 24.12 0.51
C TRP A 143 8.69 23.85 1.59
N ARG A 144 8.56 24.72 2.60
CA ARG A 144 7.55 24.64 3.67
C ARG A 144 6.13 24.62 3.12
N TRP A 145 5.88 25.19 1.94
CA TRP A 145 4.57 25.15 1.29
C TRP A 145 4.09 23.74 0.96
N ILE A 146 4.99 22.79 0.79
CA ILE A 146 4.66 21.36 0.61
C ILE A 146 3.79 20.85 1.77
N PHE A 147 4.07 21.32 2.98
CA PHE A 147 3.32 20.95 4.18
C PHE A 147 2.09 21.83 4.39
N TRP A 148 2.17 23.12 4.08
CA TRP A 148 1.03 24.04 4.17
C TRP A 148 -0.15 23.64 3.29
N ILE A 149 0.08 22.99 2.15
CA ILE A 149 -1.00 22.48 1.27
C ILE A 149 -1.89 21.46 2.00
N ASN A 150 -1.37 20.74 2.98
CA ASN A 150 -2.16 19.76 3.73
C ASN A 150 -3.15 20.43 4.71
N VAL A 151 -2.88 21.67 5.15
CA VAL A 151 -3.72 22.39 6.11
C VAL A 151 -5.14 22.67 5.58
N PRO A 152 -5.33 23.36 4.42
CA PRO A 152 -6.68 23.59 3.90
C PRO A 152 -7.39 22.28 3.53
N VAL A 153 -6.66 21.31 2.97
CA VAL A 153 -7.20 19.98 2.63
C VAL A 153 -7.69 19.25 3.89
N GLY A 154 -6.92 19.32 4.98
CA GLY A 154 -7.28 18.71 6.26
C GLY A 154 -8.45 19.40 6.94
N ILE A 155 -8.55 20.74 6.90
CA ILE A 155 -9.70 21.49 7.41
C ILE A 155 -10.98 21.10 6.65
N ILE A 156 -10.92 21.08 5.31
CA ILE A 156 -12.03 20.62 4.47
C ILE A 156 -12.38 19.17 4.82
N GLY A 157 -11.38 18.28 4.94
CA GLY A 157 -11.56 16.89 5.32
C GLY A 157 -12.28 16.73 6.67
N ILE A 158 -11.84 17.41 7.72
CA ILE A 158 -12.48 17.38 9.04
C ILE A 158 -13.92 17.88 8.96
N THR A 159 -14.15 18.96 8.20
CA THR A 159 -15.48 19.55 8.00
C THR A 159 -16.41 18.54 7.32
N LEU A 160 -15.99 17.96 6.20
CA LEU A 160 -16.77 16.96 5.45
C LEU A 160 -17.04 15.71 6.29
N VAL A 161 -16.06 15.22 7.05
CA VAL A 161 -16.25 14.07 7.95
C VAL A 161 -17.28 14.39 9.04
N THR A 162 -17.26 15.61 9.56
CA THR A 162 -18.22 16.04 10.59
C THR A 162 -19.63 16.15 10.03
N LEU A 163 -19.78 16.59 8.78
CA LEU A 163 -21.08 16.77 8.13
C LEU A 163 -21.69 15.46 7.60
N PHE A 164 -20.90 14.57 7.01
CA PHE A 164 -21.44 13.47 6.19
C PHE A 164 -21.30 12.05 6.76
N ILE A 165 -20.30 11.77 7.60
CA ILE A 165 -20.06 10.40 8.08
C ILE A 165 -20.81 10.22 9.37
N GLU A 166 -21.77 9.32 9.54
CA GLU A 166 -22.46 9.13 10.83
C GLU A 166 -21.57 8.52 11.93
N GLU A 167 -21.88 8.80 13.20
CA GLU A 167 -21.13 8.24 14.33
C GLU A 167 -21.67 6.86 14.73
N VAL A 168 -21.09 5.83 14.14
CA VAL A 168 -21.37 4.43 14.49
C VAL A 168 -20.27 3.90 15.40
N ARG A 169 -20.62 3.59 16.65
CA ARG A 169 -19.72 2.99 17.65
C ARG A 169 -19.95 1.48 17.71
N ALA A 170 -18.89 0.71 17.96
CA ALA A 170 -19.04 -0.72 18.19
C ALA A 170 -19.80 -0.96 19.50
N GLU A 171 -20.65 -1.98 19.49
CA GLU A 171 -21.46 -2.40 20.64
C GLU A 171 -20.57 -2.94 21.77
N GLU A 172 -19.53 -3.69 21.40
CA GLU A 172 -18.49 -4.16 22.31
C GLU A 172 -17.25 -3.26 22.25
N ARG A 173 -16.67 -2.98 23.43
CA ARG A 173 -15.47 -2.14 23.57
C ARG A 173 -14.33 -2.90 24.26
N PRO A 174 -13.70 -3.86 23.58
CA PRO A 174 -12.67 -4.70 24.17
C PRO A 174 -11.47 -3.86 24.66
N PRO A 175 -10.78 -4.31 25.72
CA PRO A 175 -9.56 -3.66 26.20
C PRO A 175 -8.46 -3.70 25.12
N LEU A 176 -7.52 -2.76 25.19
CA LEU A 176 -6.38 -2.75 24.27
C LEU A 176 -5.41 -3.88 24.62
N ASP A 177 -5.06 -4.68 23.61
CA ASP A 177 -3.94 -5.61 23.68
C ASP A 177 -2.61 -4.84 23.56
N VAL A 178 -2.15 -4.27 24.67
CA VAL A 178 -0.91 -3.45 24.72
C VAL A 178 0.32 -4.28 24.34
N VAL A 179 0.39 -5.52 24.81
CA VAL A 179 1.50 -6.43 24.48
C VAL A 179 1.50 -6.75 22.99
N GLY A 180 0.32 -7.08 22.43
CA GLY A 180 0.17 -7.28 20.99
C GLY A 180 0.49 -6.03 20.17
N PHE A 181 0.14 -4.83 20.67
CA PHE A 181 0.50 -3.57 20.03
C PHE A 181 2.01 -3.35 20.00
N VAL A 182 2.72 -3.57 21.11
CA VAL A 182 4.18 -3.42 21.14
C VAL A 182 4.86 -4.46 20.25
N LEU A 183 4.46 -5.75 20.34
CA LEU A 183 5.05 -6.81 19.53
C LEU A 183 4.78 -6.63 18.04
N SER A 184 3.55 -6.30 17.65
CA SER A 184 3.22 -6.02 16.24
C SER A 184 3.85 -4.73 15.75
N GLY A 185 3.90 -3.68 16.58
CA GLY A 185 4.54 -2.41 16.27
C GLY A 185 6.03 -2.55 16.01
N VAL A 186 6.76 -3.24 16.89
CA VAL A 186 8.19 -3.55 16.71
C VAL A 186 8.40 -4.52 15.54
N GLY A 187 7.55 -5.55 15.44
CA GLY A 187 7.61 -6.55 14.37
C GLY A 187 7.48 -5.92 12.98
N LEU A 188 6.40 -5.16 12.77
CA LEU A 188 6.10 -4.53 11.49
C LEU A 188 7.05 -3.40 11.15
N SER A 189 7.41 -2.58 12.13
CA SER A 189 8.38 -1.50 11.92
C SER A 189 9.74 -2.06 11.52
N GLY A 190 10.26 -3.07 12.24
CA GLY A 190 11.52 -3.75 11.90
C GLY A 190 11.49 -4.44 10.55
N LEU A 191 10.40 -5.15 10.23
CA LEU A 191 10.22 -5.82 8.94
C LEU A 191 10.11 -4.82 7.78
N VAL A 192 9.12 -3.92 7.82
CA VAL A 192 8.85 -2.99 6.72
C VAL A 192 10.06 -2.08 6.50
N PHE A 193 10.64 -1.54 7.57
CA PHE A 193 11.79 -0.66 7.45
C PHE A 193 13.06 -1.40 7.04
N GLY A 194 13.38 -2.51 7.71
CA GLY A 194 14.55 -3.31 7.38
C GLY A 194 14.53 -3.78 5.92
N LEU A 195 13.39 -4.27 5.44
CA LEU A 195 13.19 -4.64 4.03
C LEU A 195 13.27 -3.44 3.08
N SER A 196 12.77 -2.28 3.47
CA SER A 196 12.81 -1.08 2.62
C SER A 196 14.22 -0.52 2.44
N VAL A 197 15.10 -0.70 3.43
CA VAL A 197 16.48 -0.19 3.38
C VAL A 197 17.46 -1.20 2.78
N LEU A 198 17.12 -2.50 2.79
CA LEU A 198 17.93 -3.53 2.14
C LEU A 198 18.16 -3.19 0.66
N GLY A 199 19.44 -3.18 0.25
CA GLY A 199 19.85 -2.88 -1.12
C GLY A 199 19.82 -1.40 -1.53
N GLN A 200 19.43 -0.48 -0.64
CA GLN A 200 19.43 0.97 -0.93
C GLN A 200 20.66 1.72 -0.41
N GLY A 201 21.58 1.04 0.28
CA GLY A 201 22.81 1.63 0.82
C GLY A 201 22.59 2.69 1.92
N MET A 202 21.38 2.82 2.48
CA MET A 202 21.09 3.83 3.51
C MET A 202 21.61 3.44 4.90
N LEU A 203 21.70 2.14 5.20
CA LEU A 203 22.26 1.63 6.46
C LEU A 203 23.27 0.53 6.16
N PRO A 204 24.28 0.34 7.04
CA PRO A 204 25.13 -0.84 7.00
C PRO A 204 24.30 -2.12 6.94
N LEU A 205 24.66 -3.04 6.05
CA LEU A 205 23.95 -4.30 5.84
C LEU A 205 23.67 -5.07 7.14
N PRO A 206 24.61 -5.17 8.12
CA PRO A 206 24.33 -5.84 9.39
C PRO A 206 23.21 -5.20 10.20
N ILE A 207 23.07 -3.87 10.15
CA ILE A 207 22.01 -3.14 10.87
C ILE A 207 20.67 -3.42 10.21
N ALA A 208 20.59 -3.32 8.87
CA ALA A 208 19.37 -3.61 8.14
C ALA A 208 18.90 -5.06 8.39
N LEU A 209 19.82 -6.04 8.33
CA LEU A 209 19.53 -7.44 8.65
C LEU A 209 19.12 -7.63 10.12
N GLY A 210 19.77 -6.93 11.05
CA GLY A 210 19.40 -6.94 12.48
C GLY A 210 17.97 -6.44 12.70
N MET A 211 17.55 -5.39 12.00
CA MET A 211 16.17 -4.87 12.08
C MET A 211 15.15 -5.85 11.51
N VAL A 212 15.47 -6.51 10.38
CA VAL A 212 14.63 -7.58 9.85
C VAL A 212 14.54 -8.75 10.83
N ALA A 213 15.66 -9.15 11.44
CA ALA A 213 15.69 -10.23 12.43
C ALA A 213 14.85 -9.91 13.67
N VAL A 214 14.99 -8.69 14.23
CA VAL A 214 14.13 -8.21 15.32
C VAL A 214 12.67 -8.20 14.89
N GLY A 215 12.38 -7.73 13.67
CA GLY A 215 11.04 -7.74 13.10
C GLY A 215 10.43 -9.14 13.02
N LEU A 216 11.19 -10.12 12.53
CA LEU A 216 10.79 -11.52 12.44
C LEU A 216 10.57 -12.15 13.82
N VAL A 217 11.47 -11.91 14.78
CA VAL A 217 11.35 -12.43 16.14
C VAL A 217 10.13 -11.84 16.84
N SER A 218 9.96 -10.51 16.82
CA SER A 218 8.79 -9.84 17.40
C SER A 218 7.49 -10.24 16.72
N GLY A 219 7.50 -10.44 15.39
CA GLY A 219 6.36 -11.00 14.65
C GLY A 219 6.02 -12.43 15.07
N GLY A 220 7.03 -13.29 15.24
CA GLY A 220 6.84 -14.65 15.75
C GLY A 220 6.27 -14.69 17.17
N LEU A 221 6.79 -13.83 18.05
CA LEU A 221 6.25 -13.63 19.40
C LEU A 221 4.81 -13.10 19.38
N TYR A 222 4.50 -12.18 18.47
CA TYR A 222 3.13 -11.72 18.26
C TYR A 222 2.20 -12.86 17.86
N LEU A 223 2.60 -13.73 16.93
CA LEU A 223 1.78 -14.88 16.53
C LEU A 223 1.54 -15.86 17.68
N TRP A 224 2.54 -16.05 18.54
CA TRP A 224 2.39 -16.87 19.75
C TRP A 224 1.44 -16.23 20.77
N HIS A 225 1.57 -14.93 21.00
CA HIS A 225 0.72 -14.13 21.89
C HIS A 225 -0.74 -14.10 21.41
N ALA A 226 -0.95 -13.81 20.12
CA ALA A 226 -2.27 -13.67 19.51
C ALA A 226 -3.10 -14.96 19.59
N ARG A 227 -2.45 -16.13 19.67
CA ARG A 227 -3.14 -17.43 19.85
C ARG A 227 -3.61 -17.69 21.29
N ARG A 228 -3.10 -16.93 22.27
CA ARG A 228 -3.39 -17.13 23.70
C ARG A 228 -4.31 -16.06 24.29
N VAL A 229 -4.47 -14.93 23.62
CA VAL A 229 -5.27 -13.80 24.10
C VAL A 229 -6.67 -13.83 23.51
N VAL A 230 -7.67 -13.46 24.31
CA VAL A 230 -9.10 -13.46 23.92
C VAL A 230 -9.43 -12.36 22.89
N HIS A 231 -8.77 -11.22 22.99
CA HIS A 231 -8.96 -10.06 22.11
C HIS A 231 -7.62 -9.61 21.50
N PRO A 232 -7.02 -10.40 20.59
CA PRO A 232 -5.77 -10.02 19.96
C PRO A 232 -5.97 -8.80 19.07
N LEU A 233 -4.95 -7.94 18.98
CA LEU A 233 -5.01 -6.72 18.17
C LEU A 233 -5.28 -7.00 16.68
N LEU A 234 -4.57 -7.98 16.12
CA LEU A 234 -4.77 -8.53 14.78
C LEU A 234 -5.37 -9.93 14.92
N ASP A 235 -6.64 -10.03 14.56
CA ASP A 235 -7.45 -11.25 14.70
C ASP A 235 -7.16 -12.24 13.56
N LEU A 236 -6.36 -13.26 13.85
CA LEU A 236 -5.96 -14.28 12.88
C LEU A 236 -7.09 -15.24 12.53
N ASP A 237 -8.19 -15.29 13.29
CA ASP A 237 -9.33 -16.14 12.96
C ASP A 237 -10.05 -15.65 11.70
N LEU A 238 -9.80 -14.41 11.26
CA LEU A 238 -10.26 -13.90 9.97
C LEU A 238 -9.74 -14.73 8.78
N PHE A 239 -8.58 -15.38 8.92
CA PHE A 239 -8.07 -16.29 7.90
C PHE A 239 -8.88 -17.59 7.76
N ARG A 240 -9.83 -17.86 8.66
CA ARG A 240 -10.79 -18.96 8.49
C ARG A 240 -11.86 -18.64 7.44
N THR A 241 -12.11 -17.36 7.16
CA THR A 241 -13.02 -16.94 6.09
C THR A 241 -12.29 -17.09 4.74
N PRO A 242 -12.72 -18.02 3.85
CA PRO A 242 -11.95 -18.36 2.65
C PRO A 242 -11.71 -17.18 1.70
N THR A 243 -12.69 -16.27 1.57
CA THR A 243 -12.57 -15.06 0.75
C THR A 243 -11.57 -14.08 1.34
N PHE A 244 -11.59 -13.85 2.66
CA PHE A 244 -10.59 -13.02 3.33
C PHE A 244 -9.18 -13.63 3.22
N PHE A 245 -9.02 -14.94 3.45
CA PHE A 245 -7.74 -15.62 3.31
C PHE A 245 -7.19 -15.50 1.91
N THR A 246 -8.00 -15.84 0.91
CA THR A 246 -7.56 -15.83 -0.49
C THR A 246 -7.25 -14.42 -0.98
N ALA A 247 -8.08 -13.43 -0.63
CA ALA A 247 -7.83 -12.03 -0.99
C ALA A 247 -6.58 -11.48 -0.27
N THR A 248 -6.37 -11.83 1.00
CA THR A 248 -5.24 -11.32 1.76
C THR A 248 -3.94 -12.01 1.37
N VAL A 249 -3.87 -13.34 1.39
CA VAL A 249 -2.65 -14.10 1.08
C VAL A 249 -2.35 -14.12 -0.42
N GLY A 250 -3.33 -14.47 -1.25
CA GLY A 250 -3.18 -14.43 -2.72
C GLY A 250 -2.94 -13.01 -3.23
N GLY A 251 -3.60 -12.02 -2.62
CA GLY A 251 -3.36 -10.62 -2.94
C GLY A 251 -2.01 -10.10 -2.45
N SER A 252 -1.49 -10.61 -1.32
CA SER A 252 -0.15 -10.28 -0.81
C SER A 252 0.94 -10.72 -1.78
N LEU A 253 0.84 -11.93 -2.36
CA LEU A 253 1.78 -12.41 -3.37
C LEU A 253 1.80 -11.52 -4.62
N PHE A 254 0.63 -11.09 -5.09
CA PHE A 254 0.55 -10.10 -6.18
C PHE A 254 1.12 -8.73 -5.78
N ARG A 255 0.89 -8.28 -4.54
CA ARG A 255 1.45 -7.02 -4.00
C ARG A 255 2.97 -7.05 -3.88
N ILE A 256 3.60 -8.20 -3.62
CA ILE A 256 5.07 -8.35 -3.66
C ILE A 256 5.57 -8.04 -5.07
N GLY A 257 4.92 -8.61 -6.09
CA GLY A 257 5.20 -8.30 -7.49
C GLY A 257 5.15 -6.79 -7.78
N VAL A 258 4.03 -6.16 -7.42
CA VAL A 258 3.80 -4.72 -7.63
C VAL A 258 4.74 -3.84 -6.79
N GLY A 259 5.04 -4.25 -5.56
CA GLY A 259 5.87 -3.50 -4.62
C GLY A 259 7.30 -3.33 -5.10
N SER A 260 7.78 -4.23 -5.98
CA SER A 260 9.10 -4.11 -6.61
C SER A 260 9.18 -3.01 -7.69
N ILE A 261 8.06 -2.64 -8.32
CA ILE A 261 8.02 -1.76 -9.50
C ILE A 261 8.62 -0.36 -9.21
N PRO A 262 8.27 0.32 -8.10
CA PRO A 262 8.85 1.64 -7.79
C PRO A 262 10.38 1.64 -7.63
N PHE A 263 10.98 0.48 -7.40
CA PHE A 263 12.43 0.31 -7.34
C PHE A 263 13.00 -0.14 -8.69
N LEU A 264 12.53 -1.26 -9.24
CA LEU A 264 13.11 -1.89 -10.44
C LEU A 264 12.91 -1.03 -11.70
N LEU A 265 11.72 -0.46 -11.89
CA LEU A 265 11.37 0.21 -13.14
C LEU A 265 12.14 1.52 -13.33
N PRO A 266 12.15 2.48 -12.38
CA PRO A 266 12.96 3.69 -12.54
C PRO A 266 14.45 3.40 -12.71
N LEU A 267 15.01 2.43 -11.97
CA LEU A 267 16.42 2.06 -12.09
C LEU A 267 16.74 1.43 -13.45
N THR A 268 15.85 0.59 -13.99
CA THR A 268 16.03 0.03 -15.34
C THR A 268 16.00 1.12 -16.41
N LEU A 269 15.08 2.08 -16.29
CA LEU A 269 14.97 3.20 -17.24
C LEU A 269 16.16 4.18 -17.12
N GLN A 270 16.63 4.48 -15.92
CA GLN A 270 17.66 5.50 -15.70
C GLN A 270 19.07 4.92 -15.82
N LEU A 271 19.39 3.84 -15.09
CA LEU A 271 20.70 3.21 -15.14
C LEU A 271 20.85 2.31 -16.37
N GLY A 272 19.78 1.62 -16.76
CA GLY A 272 19.84 0.68 -17.89
C GLY A 272 19.72 1.33 -19.26
N LEU A 273 18.84 2.32 -19.41
CA LEU A 273 18.59 3.01 -20.69
C LEU A 273 19.20 4.41 -20.76
N GLY A 274 19.82 4.90 -19.69
CA GLY A 274 20.38 6.26 -19.64
C GLY A 274 19.32 7.37 -19.72
N MET A 275 18.04 7.06 -19.46
CA MET A 275 16.98 8.06 -19.52
C MET A 275 17.14 9.08 -18.40
N THR A 276 16.81 10.35 -18.69
CA THR A 276 16.69 11.36 -17.64
C THR A 276 15.56 11.01 -16.67
N ALA A 277 15.66 11.48 -15.42
CA ALA A 277 14.63 11.27 -14.41
C ALA A 277 13.24 11.74 -14.87
N PHE A 278 13.18 12.85 -15.63
CA PHE A 278 11.93 13.36 -16.20
C PHE A 278 11.32 12.40 -17.24
N ALA A 279 12.13 11.91 -18.19
CA ALA A 279 11.66 10.98 -19.21
C ALA A 279 11.20 9.66 -18.59
N SER A 280 11.97 9.13 -17.63
CA SER A 280 11.59 7.95 -16.84
C SER A 280 10.25 8.17 -16.12
N GLY A 281 10.09 9.30 -15.44
CA GLY A 281 8.85 9.67 -14.75
C GLY A 281 7.64 9.79 -15.67
N SER A 282 7.80 10.44 -16.84
CA SER A 282 6.72 10.57 -17.82
C SER A 282 6.26 9.22 -18.39
N LEU A 283 7.18 8.27 -18.51
CA LEU A 283 6.86 6.93 -18.99
C LEU A 283 6.11 6.14 -17.91
N VAL A 284 6.58 6.19 -16.66
CA VAL A 284 5.92 5.57 -15.50
C VAL A 284 4.50 6.13 -15.28
N PHE A 285 4.29 7.42 -15.58
CA PHE A 285 2.98 8.07 -15.49
C PHE A 285 1.90 7.38 -16.34
N LEU A 286 2.27 6.77 -17.47
CA LEU A 286 1.34 6.02 -18.32
C LEU A 286 0.69 4.84 -17.58
N SER A 287 1.39 4.23 -16.61
CA SER A 287 0.81 3.20 -15.75
C SER A 287 -0.31 3.74 -14.87
N ALA A 288 -0.19 4.99 -14.43
CA ALA A 288 -1.21 5.62 -13.63
C ALA A 288 -2.40 6.08 -14.50
N ALA A 289 -2.15 6.52 -15.74
CA ALA A 289 -3.21 6.74 -16.73
C ALA A 289 -4.03 5.47 -17.02
N GLY A 290 -3.35 4.33 -17.24
CA GLY A 290 -4.02 3.04 -17.38
C GLY A 290 -4.85 2.65 -16.14
N ALA A 291 -4.33 2.93 -14.95
CA ALA A 291 -5.03 2.67 -13.69
C ALA A 291 -6.31 3.51 -13.50
N LEU A 292 -6.33 4.74 -14.04
CA LEU A 292 -7.51 5.62 -14.06
C LEU A 292 -8.54 5.15 -15.09
N LEU A 293 -8.11 4.79 -16.31
CA LEU A 293 -9.00 4.24 -17.34
C LEU A 293 -9.76 2.99 -16.85
N MET A 294 -9.09 2.14 -16.06
CA MET A 294 -9.70 0.96 -15.47
C MET A 294 -10.93 1.27 -14.61
N LYS A 295 -10.94 2.40 -13.90
CA LYS A 295 -12.02 2.74 -12.94
C LYS A 295 -13.40 2.80 -13.61
N MET A 296 -13.46 3.12 -14.89
CA MET A 296 -14.70 3.15 -15.68
C MET A 296 -15.16 1.74 -16.13
N SER A 297 -14.27 0.74 -16.10
CA SER A 297 -14.50 -0.60 -16.63
C SER A 297 -14.58 -1.70 -15.58
N ALA A 298 -14.26 -1.43 -14.30
CA ALA A 298 -14.22 -2.44 -13.25
C ALA A 298 -15.55 -3.21 -13.09
N LYS A 299 -16.65 -2.48 -12.96
CA LYS A 299 -18.00 -3.03 -12.76
C LYS A 299 -18.48 -3.96 -13.88
N PRO A 300 -18.50 -3.54 -15.17
CA PRO A 300 -18.98 -4.41 -16.24
C PRO A 300 -18.12 -5.67 -16.40
N ILE A 301 -16.81 -5.59 -16.14
CA ILE A 301 -15.92 -6.76 -16.19
C ILE A 301 -16.31 -7.77 -15.10
N VAL A 302 -16.38 -7.33 -13.84
CA VAL A 302 -16.69 -8.21 -12.71
C VAL A 302 -18.11 -8.76 -12.78
N ALA A 303 -19.08 -7.95 -13.24
CA ALA A 303 -20.46 -8.39 -13.42
C ALA A 303 -20.58 -9.50 -14.50
N ARG A 304 -19.78 -9.42 -15.57
CA ARG A 304 -19.81 -10.39 -16.67
C ARG A 304 -19.06 -11.69 -16.36
N PHE A 305 -17.90 -11.59 -15.72
CA PHE A 305 -16.98 -12.73 -15.54
C PHE A 305 -16.97 -13.32 -14.12
N GLY A 306 -17.52 -12.60 -13.14
CA GLY A 306 -17.44 -12.93 -11.72
C GLY A 306 -16.04 -12.68 -11.12
N PHE A 307 -15.93 -12.68 -9.78
CA PHE A 307 -14.67 -12.40 -9.09
C PHE A 307 -13.59 -13.41 -9.39
N ARG A 308 -13.91 -14.71 -9.34
CA ARG A 308 -12.93 -15.79 -9.54
C ARG A 308 -12.23 -15.70 -10.90
N THR A 309 -13.01 -15.68 -11.98
CA THR A 309 -12.48 -15.62 -13.35
C THR A 309 -11.73 -14.31 -13.57
N THR A 310 -12.27 -13.20 -13.08
CA THR A 310 -11.60 -11.89 -13.18
C THR A 310 -10.24 -11.94 -12.49
N LEU A 311 -10.15 -12.36 -11.23
CA LEU A 311 -8.89 -12.41 -10.48
C LEU A 311 -7.82 -13.31 -11.11
N ILE A 312 -8.22 -14.44 -11.70
CA ILE A 312 -7.30 -15.36 -12.37
C ILE A 312 -6.79 -14.76 -13.68
N VAL A 313 -7.70 -14.42 -14.61
CA VAL A 313 -7.32 -13.93 -15.95
C VAL A 313 -6.61 -12.58 -15.85
N ASN A 314 -7.17 -11.64 -15.07
CA ASN A 314 -6.55 -10.34 -14.83
C ASN A 314 -5.20 -10.50 -14.11
N GLY A 315 -5.10 -11.44 -13.18
CA GLY A 315 -3.86 -11.75 -12.48
C GLY A 315 -2.75 -12.27 -13.40
N VAL A 316 -3.08 -13.15 -14.36
CA VAL A 316 -2.13 -13.62 -15.38
C VAL A 316 -1.67 -12.46 -16.25
N ILE A 317 -2.60 -11.64 -16.75
CA ILE A 317 -2.27 -10.50 -17.62
C ILE A 317 -1.43 -9.47 -16.86
N ALA A 318 -1.82 -9.10 -15.64
CA ALA A 318 -1.11 -8.13 -14.82
C ALA A 318 0.31 -8.60 -14.48
N SER A 319 0.47 -9.88 -14.11
CA SER A 319 1.80 -10.45 -13.82
C SER A 319 2.63 -10.63 -15.08
N GLY A 320 2.00 -10.95 -16.22
CA GLY A 320 2.63 -10.95 -17.54
C GLY A 320 3.13 -9.56 -17.94
N CYS A 321 2.40 -8.50 -17.61
CA CYS A 321 2.87 -7.11 -17.81
C CYS A 321 4.09 -6.79 -16.92
N ILE A 322 4.14 -7.28 -15.68
CA ILE A 322 5.32 -7.15 -14.82
C ILE A 322 6.52 -7.88 -15.45
N ALA A 323 6.33 -9.12 -15.93
CA ALA A 323 7.37 -9.86 -16.64
C ALA A 323 7.80 -9.14 -17.93
N ALA A 324 6.87 -8.55 -18.67
CA ALA A 324 7.15 -7.82 -19.90
C ALA A 324 8.02 -6.57 -19.67
N MET A 325 8.03 -5.99 -18.46
CA MET A 325 8.98 -4.90 -18.13
C MET A 325 10.44 -5.36 -18.21
N ALA A 326 10.72 -6.67 -18.09
CA ALA A 326 12.06 -7.20 -18.30
C ALA A 326 12.57 -6.96 -19.73
N SER A 327 11.65 -6.89 -20.72
CA SER A 327 12.01 -6.58 -22.11
C SER A 327 12.56 -5.16 -22.28
N PHE A 328 12.37 -4.25 -21.32
CA PHE A 328 12.80 -2.86 -21.44
C PHE A 328 14.32 -2.74 -21.56
N VAL A 329 15.06 -3.71 -21.03
CA VAL A 329 16.52 -3.81 -21.15
C VAL A 329 16.96 -3.94 -22.62
N SER A 330 16.13 -4.56 -23.47
CA SER A 330 16.36 -4.65 -24.91
C SER A 330 15.97 -3.38 -25.68
N GLN A 331 15.62 -2.30 -24.98
CA GLN A 331 15.19 -1.01 -25.55
C GLN A 331 14.07 -1.13 -26.60
N PRO A 332 12.93 -1.78 -26.26
CA PRO A 332 11.82 -1.85 -27.19
C PRO A 332 11.34 -0.43 -27.47
N GLY A 333 10.89 -0.16 -28.70
CA GLY A 333 10.51 1.20 -29.11
C GLY A 333 9.51 1.86 -28.12
N PRO A 334 9.48 3.19 -28.01
CA PRO A 334 8.72 3.91 -26.98
C PRO A 334 7.24 3.51 -26.89
N ILE A 335 6.61 3.19 -28.03
CA ILE A 335 5.22 2.74 -28.13
C ILE A 335 5.00 1.40 -27.41
N ALA A 336 5.95 0.46 -27.52
CA ALA A 336 5.85 -0.83 -26.85
C ALA A 336 5.97 -0.67 -25.33
N MET A 337 6.92 0.14 -24.86
CA MET A 337 7.07 0.46 -23.44
C MET A 337 5.81 1.15 -22.88
N ALA A 338 5.31 2.15 -23.61
CA ALA A 338 4.08 2.87 -23.27
C ALA A 338 2.87 1.93 -23.17
N SER A 339 2.72 1.01 -24.13
CA SER A 339 1.64 0.03 -24.16
C SER A 339 1.72 -0.94 -22.98
N ILE A 340 2.92 -1.46 -22.66
CA ILE A 340 3.13 -2.36 -21.52
C ILE A 340 2.76 -1.66 -20.20
N LEU A 341 3.16 -0.40 -20.03
CA LEU A 341 2.86 0.35 -18.80
C LEU A 341 1.39 0.72 -18.68
N LEU A 342 0.76 1.16 -19.78
CA LEU A 342 -0.66 1.51 -19.81
C LEU A 342 -1.54 0.29 -19.52
N VAL A 343 -1.30 -0.81 -20.24
CA VAL A 343 -2.00 -2.10 -20.03
C VAL A 343 -1.70 -2.63 -18.62
N GLY A 344 -0.44 -2.69 -18.21
CA GLY A 344 -0.05 -3.14 -16.88
C GLY A 344 -0.69 -2.32 -15.76
N GLY A 345 -0.78 -0.99 -15.94
CA GLY A 345 -1.47 -0.08 -15.05
C GLY A 345 -2.97 -0.38 -14.90
N PHE A 346 -3.64 -0.63 -16.03
CA PHE A 346 -5.05 -1.03 -16.08
C PHE A 346 -5.29 -2.32 -15.31
N PHE A 347 -4.64 -3.43 -15.71
CA PHE A 347 -4.89 -4.75 -15.12
C PHE A 347 -4.45 -4.80 -13.64
N ARG A 348 -3.38 -4.09 -13.26
CA ARG A 348 -2.98 -3.93 -11.84
C ARG A 348 -4.04 -3.23 -11.01
N SER A 349 -4.60 -2.14 -11.51
CA SER A 349 -5.66 -1.38 -10.81
C SER A 349 -6.91 -2.24 -10.62
N LEU A 350 -7.28 -3.03 -11.65
CA LEU A 350 -8.40 -3.97 -11.57
C LEU A 350 -8.13 -5.04 -10.52
N GLN A 351 -6.92 -5.59 -10.49
CA GLN A 351 -6.53 -6.63 -9.52
C GLN A 351 -6.68 -6.11 -8.08
N PHE A 352 -6.17 -4.90 -7.79
CA PHE A 352 -6.33 -4.31 -6.45
C PHE A 352 -7.77 -4.03 -6.10
N THR A 353 -8.57 -3.56 -7.05
CA THR A 353 -9.98 -3.27 -6.81
C THR A 353 -10.73 -4.56 -6.48
N CYS A 354 -10.49 -5.65 -7.22
CA CYS A 354 -11.10 -6.95 -6.98
C CYS A 354 -10.62 -7.59 -5.66
N ILE A 355 -9.31 -7.58 -5.38
CA ILE A 355 -8.76 -8.11 -4.12
C ILE A 355 -9.35 -7.38 -2.91
N ASN A 356 -9.35 -6.04 -2.95
CA ASN A 356 -9.85 -5.25 -1.83
C ASN A 356 -11.36 -5.45 -1.63
N ALA A 357 -12.16 -5.56 -2.70
CA ALA A 357 -13.58 -5.83 -2.58
C ALA A 357 -13.86 -7.26 -2.06
N LEU A 358 -13.14 -8.26 -2.57
CA LEU A 358 -13.30 -9.66 -2.17
C LEU A 358 -12.93 -9.89 -0.70
N ALA A 359 -11.90 -9.20 -0.19
CA ALA A 359 -11.44 -9.33 1.19
C ALA A 359 -12.56 -9.08 2.22
N TYR A 360 -13.55 -8.26 1.89
CA TYR A 360 -14.63 -7.90 2.81
C TYR A 360 -16.00 -8.47 2.43
N ALA A 361 -16.08 -9.29 1.37
CA ALA A 361 -17.35 -9.81 0.86
C ALA A 361 -18.14 -10.63 1.90
N ASP A 362 -17.44 -11.52 2.61
CA ASP A 362 -18.04 -12.43 3.61
C ASP A 362 -17.64 -12.07 5.05
N VAL A 363 -17.10 -10.87 5.26
CA VAL A 363 -16.74 -10.39 6.60
C VAL A 363 -17.97 -9.74 7.24
N SER A 364 -18.32 -10.17 8.45
CA SER A 364 -19.42 -9.56 9.20
C SER A 364 -19.10 -8.11 9.59
N SER A 365 -20.13 -7.27 9.70
CA SER A 365 -20.00 -5.85 10.08
C SER A 365 -19.26 -5.64 11.41
N GLN A 366 -19.42 -6.57 12.35
CA GLN A 366 -18.74 -6.58 13.66
C GLN A 366 -17.22 -6.82 13.53
N ARG A 367 -16.77 -7.58 12.53
CA ARG A 367 -15.36 -7.93 12.32
C ARG A 367 -14.65 -7.03 11.30
N MET A 368 -15.37 -6.12 10.65
CA MET A 368 -14.84 -5.24 9.60
C MET A 368 -13.62 -4.42 10.01
N SER A 369 -13.61 -3.92 11.24
CA SER A 369 -12.51 -3.11 11.78
C SER A 369 -11.21 -3.92 11.92
N ARG A 370 -11.31 -5.13 12.50
CA ARG A 370 -10.20 -6.08 12.61
C ARG A 370 -9.70 -6.52 11.23
N ALA A 371 -10.63 -6.80 10.31
CA ALA A 371 -10.30 -7.17 8.92
C ALA A 371 -9.59 -6.04 8.18
N THR A 372 -10.02 -4.79 8.37
CA THR A 372 -9.40 -3.62 7.74
C THR A 372 -7.98 -3.39 8.26
N SER A 373 -7.76 -3.57 9.56
CA SER A 373 -6.43 -3.46 10.17
C SER A 373 -5.49 -4.54 9.67
N LEU A 374 -5.91 -5.82 9.74
CA LEU A 374 -5.10 -6.96 9.32
C LEU A 374 -4.76 -6.91 7.82
N SER A 375 -5.73 -6.57 6.97
CA SER A 375 -5.48 -6.40 5.52
C SER A 375 -4.55 -5.23 5.20
N SER A 376 -4.60 -4.14 5.97
CA SER A 376 -3.70 -2.99 5.80
C SER A 376 -2.27 -3.33 6.24
N VAL A 377 -2.11 -4.08 7.34
CA VAL A 377 -0.83 -4.64 7.76
C VAL A 377 -0.24 -5.55 6.69
N ALA A 378 -1.02 -6.52 6.20
CA ALA A 378 -0.59 -7.43 5.13
C ALA A 378 -0.19 -6.68 3.86
N GLN A 379 -0.92 -5.63 3.50
CA GLN A 379 -0.59 -4.74 2.38
C GLN A 379 0.79 -4.08 2.55
N GLN A 380 1.06 -3.48 3.71
CA GLN A 380 2.34 -2.79 3.95
C GLN A 380 3.52 -3.75 3.92
N VAL A 381 3.40 -4.90 4.58
CA VAL A 381 4.46 -5.92 4.59
C VAL A 381 4.72 -6.44 3.19
N SER A 382 3.68 -6.71 2.41
CA SER A 382 3.83 -7.23 1.04
C SER A 382 4.52 -6.26 0.10
N LEU A 383 4.20 -4.97 0.18
CA LEU A 383 4.83 -3.95 -0.66
C LEU A 383 6.32 -3.78 -0.31
N ALA A 384 6.65 -3.76 0.99
CA ALA A 384 8.04 -3.67 1.46
C ALA A 384 8.85 -4.92 1.07
N LEU A 385 8.26 -6.11 1.19
CA LEU A 385 8.88 -7.36 0.74
C LEU A 385 9.11 -7.36 -0.77
N GLY A 386 8.21 -6.77 -1.56
CA GLY A 386 8.39 -6.58 -3.00
C GLY A 386 9.66 -5.80 -3.36
N VAL A 387 9.89 -4.67 -2.69
CA VAL A 387 11.11 -3.88 -2.87
C VAL A 387 12.35 -4.71 -2.51
N ALA A 388 12.33 -5.37 -1.34
CA ALA A 388 13.45 -6.17 -0.87
C ALA A 388 13.79 -7.35 -1.79
N VAL A 389 12.79 -8.09 -2.27
CA VAL A 389 12.99 -9.20 -3.22
C VAL A 389 13.58 -8.67 -4.53
N GLY A 390 13.05 -7.57 -5.06
CA GLY A 390 13.58 -6.94 -6.27
C GLY A 390 15.05 -6.54 -6.11
N ALA A 391 15.38 -5.84 -5.02
CA ALA A 391 16.75 -5.41 -4.72
C ALA A 391 17.70 -6.61 -4.50
N PHE A 392 17.25 -7.62 -3.77
CA PHE A 392 18.04 -8.82 -3.47
C PHE A 392 18.37 -9.62 -4.74
N VAL A 393 17.42 -9.78 -5.66
CA VAL A 393 17.67 -10.49 -6.93
C VAL A 393 18.67 -9.71 -7.78
N VAL A 394 18.53 -8.39 -7.91
CA VAL A 394 19.50 -7.55 -8.65
C VAL A 394 20.90 -7.68 -8.03
N GLU A 395 21.01 -7.65 -6.71
CA GLU A 395 22.29 -7.76 -6.01
C GLU A 395 22.94 -9.15 -6.20
N ILE A 396 22.16 -10.23 -6.17
CA ILE A 396 22.67 -11.57 -6.50
C ILE A 396 23.21 -11.64 -7.93
N GLN A 397 22.51 -11.04 -8.90
CA GLN A 397 22.97 -11.03 -10.30
C GLN A 397 24.24 -10.20 -10.48
N ARG A 398 24.34 -9.07 -9.79
CA ARG A 398 25.56 -8.26 -9.76
C ARG A 398 26.74 -9.06 -9.19
N ALA A 399 26.52 -9.71 -8.05
CA ALA A 399 27.54 -10.49 -7.35
C ALA A 399 27.97 -11.73 -8.15
N SER A 400 27.04 -12.44 -8.81
CA SER A 400 27.33 -13.62 -9.62
C SER A 400 28.17 -13.31 -10.86
N ARG A 401 28.02 -12.10 -11.42
CA ARG A 401 28.85 -11.59 -12.52
C ARG A 401 30.23 -11.10 -12.06
N GLY A 402 30.47 -10.97 -10.74
CA GLY A 402 31.69 -10.38 -10.20
C GLY A 402 31.87 -8.89 -10.55
N GLY A 403 30.78 -8.21 -10.95
CA GLY A 403 30.82 -6.81 -11.37
C GLY A 403 30.65 -5.84 -10.21
N HIS A 404 31.33 -4.69 -10.27
CA HIS A 404 31.15 -3.62 -9.28
C HIS A 404 29.93 -2.73 -9.58
N GLU A 405 29.52 -2.64 -10.85
CA GLU A 405 28.41 -1.81 -11.31
C GLU A 405 27.15 -2.62 -11.61
N ILE A 406 25.99 -2.04 -11.35
CA ILE A 406 24.68 -2.62 -11.70
C ILE A 406 24.44 -2.37 -13.19
N LEU A 407 24.22 -3.43 -13.96
CA LEU A 407 23.90 -3.36 -15.38
C LEU A 407 22.40 -3.54 -15.62
N ALA A 408 21.93 -3.08 -16.79
CA ALA A 408 20.56 -3.27 -17.24
C ALA A 408 20.12 -4.75 -17.21
N SER A 409 21.03 -5.67 -17.57
CA SER A 409 20.79 -7.11 -17.57
C SER A 409 20.43 -7.67 -16.20
N ASP A 410 20.90 -7.05 -15.11
CA ASP A 410 20.71 -7.53 -13.74
C ASP A 410 19.25 -7.38 -13.30
N PHE A 411 18.46 -6.53 -13.99
CA PHE A 411 17.04 -6.30 -13.73
C PHE A 411 16.11 -7.34 -14.38
N VAL A 412 16.55 -8.02 -15.44
CA VAL A 412 15.72 -9.03 -16.14
C VAL A 412 15.30 -10.14 -15.19
N PRO A 413 16.22 -10.82 -14.46
CA PRO A 413 15.84 -11.86 -13.52
C PRO A 413 14.96 -11.32 -12.39
N ALA A 414 15.19 -10.08 -11.93
CA ALA A 414 14.39 -9.47 -10.89
C ALA A 414 12.91 -9.31 -11.30
N PHE A 415 12.64 -8.79 -12.50
CA PHE A 415 11.28 -8.69 -13.03
C PHE A 415 10.61 -10.05 -13.22
N LEU A 416 11.35 -11.05 -13.69
CA LEU A 416 10.82 -12.41 -13.87
C LEU A 416 10.51 -13.09 -12.53
N THR A 417 11.38 -12.95 -11.52
CA THR A 417 11.16 -13.51 -10.18
C THR A 417 9.94 -12.89 -9.51
N VAL A 418 9.82 -11.56 -9.51
CA VAL A 418 8.68 -10.88 -8.87
C VAL A 418 7.37 -11.12 -9.64
N ALA A 419 7.42 -11.29 -10.96
CA ALA A 419 6.28 -11.74 -11.74
C ALA A 419 5.87 -13.19 -11.42
N ALA A 420 6.83 -14.11 -11.25
CA ALA A 420 6.56 -15.48 -10.85
C ALA A 420 5.91 -15.56 -9.46
N ILE A 421 6.37 -14.73 -8.51
CA ILE A 421 5.74 -14.60 -7.19
C ILE A 421 4.31 -14.06 -7.33
N ALA A 422 4.07 -13.07 -8.19
CA ALA A 422 2.73 -12.54 -8.42
C ALA A 422 1.79 -13.59 -9.04
N VAL A 423 2.27 -14.41 -9.98
CA VAL A 423 1.51 -15.52 -10.60
C VAL A 423 1.22 -16.64 -9.60
N SER A 424 2.14 -16.96 -8.69
CA SER A 424 1.92 -18.05 -7.72
C SER A 424 0.71 -17.79 -6.81
N GLY A 425 0.40 -16.53 -6.53
CA GLY A 425 -0.81 -16.13 -5.79
C GLY A 425 -2.12 -16.51 -6.49
N LEU A 426 -2.10 -16.72 -7.80
CA LEU A 426 -3.28 -17.10 -8.58
C LEU A 426 -3.77 -18.52 -8.27
N VAL A 427 -2.89 -19.40 -7.78
CA VAL A 427 -3.25 -20.76 -7.36
C VAL A 427 -4.28 -20.73 -6.24
N LEU A 428 -4.22 -19.72 -5.36
CA LEU A 428 -5.19 -19.56 -4.28
C LEU A 428 -6.57 -19.16 -4.82
N TYR A 429 -6.63 -18.37 -5.90
CA TYR A 429 -7.90 -18.02 -6.56
C TYR A 429 -8.57 -19.21 -7.26
N LEU A 430 -7.82 -20.26 -7.61
CA LEU A 430 -8.40 -21.49 -8.17
C LEU A 430 -9.28 -22.23 -7.15
N HIS A 431 -9.03 -22.06 -5.86
CA HIS A 431 -9.79 -22.69 -4.77
C HIS A 431 -11.05 -21.91 -4.39
N LEU A 432 -11.29 -20.73 -4.99
CA LEU A 432 -12.50 -19.98 -4.73
C LEU A 432 -13.74 -20.68 -5.33
N PRO A 433 -14.84 -20.76 -4.57
CA PRO A 433 -16.15 -21.06 -5.14
C PRO A 433 -16.50 -20.14 -6.31
N ARG A 434 -17.29 -20.62 -7.28
CA ARG A 434 -17.66 -19.82 -8.46
C ARG A 434 -18.56 -18.63 -8.12
N ASP A 435 -19.27 -18.73 -7.01
CA ASP A 435 -20.15 -17.73 -6.40
C ASP A 435 -19.45 -16.84 -5.36
N ALA A 436 -18.14 -17.01 -5.13
CA ALA A 436 -17.40 -16.17 -4.21
C ALA A 436 -17.52 -14.69 -4.59
N GLY A 437 -17.99 -13.86 -3.65
CA GLY A 437 -18.22 -12.43 -3.89
C GLY A 437 -19.44 -12.11 -4.76
N ALA A 438 -20.38 -13.04 -4.97
CA ALA A 438 -21.60 -12.80 -5.76
C ALA A 438 -22.46 -11.65 -5.19
N GLU A 439 -22.54 -11.52 -3.87
CA GLU A 439 -23.23 -10.40 -3.21
C GLU A 439 -22.59 -9.03 -3.52
N VAL A 440 -21.30 -9.03 -3.90
CA VAL A 440 -20.52 -7.82 -4.19
C VAL A 440 -20.48 -7.51 -5.69
N SER A 441 -20.56 -8.51 -6.56
CA SER A 441 -20.53 -8.32 -8.01
C SER A 441 -21.86 -7.80 -8.57
N GLY A 442 -22.95 -7.88 -7.78
CA GLY A 442 -24.30 -7.58 -8.24
C GLY A 442 -24.81 -8.56 -9.30
N ALA A 443 -24.05 -9.63 -9.58
CA ALA A 443 -24.52 -10.71 -10.44
C ALA A 443 -25.62 -11.44 -9.68
N THR A 444 -26.84 -11.36 -10.20
CA THR A 444 -27.99 -12.13 -9.69
C THR A 444 -27.54 -13.56 -9.46
N VAL A 445 -27.59 -14.00 -8.20
CA VAL A 445 -27.48 -15.40 -7.84
C VAL A 445 -28.60 -16.10 -8.61
N ARG A 446 -28.29 -16.66 -9.78
CA ARG A 446 -29.18 -17.60 -10.46
C ARG A 446 -29.25 -18.79 -9.50
N ALA A 447 -30.33 -18.81 -8.73
CA ALA A 447 -30.55 -19.71 -7.63
C ALA A 447 -30.27 -21.17 -8.04
N THR A 448 -29.18 -21.71 -7.54
CA THR A 448 -29.05 -23.14 -7.25
C THR A 448 -29.19 -23.31 -5.74
N ARG A 449 -30.30 -22.83 -5.18
CA ARG A 449 -30.84 -23.45 -3.97
C ARG A 449 -31.65 -24.64 -4.47
N THR A 450 -31.06 -25.82 -4.46
CA THR A 450 -31.82 -27.07 -4.48
C THR A 450 -32.87 -26.98 -3.37
N PRO A 451 -34.15 -27.28 -3.64
CA PRO A 451 -35.13 -27.36 -2.57
C PRO A 451 -34.67 -28.46 -1.64
N VAL A 452 -34.49 -28.14 -0.36
CA VAL A 452 -34.50 -29.15 0.68
C VAL A 452 -35.88 -29.79 0.61
N ALA A 453 -35.94 -31.01 0.07
CA ALA A 453 -37.16 -31.80 0.10
C ALA A 453 -37.49 -32.04 1.58
N SER A 454 -38.59 -31.44 2.02
CA SER A 454 -39.29 -31.90 3.20
C SER A 454 -39.87 -33.28 2.89
N ALA A 455 -39.33 -34.31 3.53
CA ALA A 455 -39.99 -35.59 3.76
C ALA A 455 -39.63 -36.05 5.17
#